data_AF-W1XZC7-F1
#
_entry.id   AF-W1XZC7-F1
#
_cell.length_a   1.000
_cell.length_b   1.000
_cell.length_c   1.000
_cell.angle_alpha   90.00
_cell.angle_beta   90.00
_cell.angle_gamma   90.00
#
_symmetry.space_group_name_H-M   'P 1'
#
loop_
_entity.id
_entity.type
_entity.pdbx_description
1 polymer ?
#
loop_
_entity_poly.entity_id
_entity_poly.type
_entity_poly.pdbx_seq_one_letter_code
_entity_poly.pdbx_strand_id
1 'polypeptide(L)'
;SYYTGMSGLLTLRQAASDFVKEKYQLDYNPENEILVTIGATEALSATLTAILEEGDKVLLPAPAYPGYEPIVNLVGAEIVEIDT
;
A
#
# COMPACT_ATOMS: atom_id res chain seq x y z
N SER A 1 19.89 -22.40 2.80
CA SER A 1 19.02 -21.81 1.77
C SER A 1 18.97 -20.31 1.98
N TYR A 2 19.24 -19.50 0.95
CA TYR A 2 19.35 -18.04 1.05
C TYR A 2 18.12 -17.33 0.48
N TYR A 3 16.92 -17.72 0.93
CA TYR A 3 15.68 -17.03 0.59
C TYR A 3 15.24 -16.17 1.78
N THR A 4 14.75 -14.96 1.48
CA THR A 4 14.08 -14.13 2.48
C THR A 4 12.66 -14.66 2.72
N GLY A 5 12.07 -14.31 3.88
CA GLY A 5 10.64 -14.55 4.10
C GLY A 5 9.79 -13.74 3.11
N MET A 6 8.55 -14.18 2.85
CA MET A 6 7.64 -13.52 1.90
C MET A 6 7.41 -12.04 2.23
N SER A 7 7.33 -11.70 3.52
CA SER A 7 7.15 -10.32 3.97
C SER A 7 8.42 -9.47 3.94
N GLY A 8 9.56 -10.05 3.55
CA GLY A 8 10.88 -9.43 3.62
C GLY A 8 11.65 -9.78 4.89
N LEU A 9 12.91 -9.36 4.93
CA LEU A 9 13.81 -9.54 6.08
C LEU A 9 13.22 -8.89 7.33
N LEU A 10 13.20 -9.60 8.46
CA LEU A 10 12.69 -9.06 9.72
C LEU A 10 13.45 -7.81 10.16
N THR A 11 14.77 -7.77 9.96
CA THR A 11 15.60 -6.60 10.29
C THR A 11 15.22 -5.37 9.48
N LEU A 12 14.83 -5.54 8.21
CA LEU A 12 14.34 -4.44 7.38
C LEU A 12 12.97 -3.96 7.85
N ARG A 13 12.08 -4.88 8.22
CA ARG A 13 10.76 -4.54 8.77
C ARG A 13 10.87 -3.81 10.11
N GLN A 14 11.79 -4.21 10.99
CA GLN A 14 12.07 -3.50 12.24
C GLN A 14 12.54 -2.07 11.97
N ALA A 15 13.51 -1.89 11.06
CA ALA A 15 13.98 -0.56 10.69
C ALA A 15 12.86 0.31 10.10
N ALA A 16 11.94 -0.27 9.33
CA ALA A 16 10.76 0.44 8.83
C ALA A 16 9.80 0.84 9.96
N SER A 17 9.52 -0.06 10.91
CA SER A 17 8.71 0.22 12.12
C SER A 17 9.29 1.37 12.94
N ASP A 18 10.60 1.32 13.22
CA ASP A 18 11.29 2.35 14.00
C ASP A 18 11.25 3.70 13.26
N PHE A 19 11.47 3.70 11.94
CA PHE A 19 11.40 4.91 11.13
C PHE A 19 10.02 5.59 11.16
N VAL A 20 8.94 4.83 10.99
CA VAL A 20 7.59 5.41 11.00
C VAL A 20 7.15 5.84 12.40
N LYS A 21 7.64 5.17 13.44
CA LYS A 21 7.46 5.57 14.83
C LYS A 21 8.14 6.91 15.13
N GLU A 22 9.40 7.06 14.77
CA GLU A 22 10.14 8.30 15.00
C GLU A 22 9.60 9.46 14.16
N LYS A 23 9.37 9.23 12.86
CA LYS A 23 9.02 10.29 11.92
C LYS A 23 7.55 10.70 11.98
N TYR A 24 6.65 9.74 12.19
CA TYR A 24 5.20 9.95 12.08
C TYR A 24 4.44 9.62 13.36
N GLN A 25 5.11 9.16 14.42
CA GLN A 25 4.47 8.74 15.68
C GLN A 25 3.45 7.60 15.49
N LEU A 26 3.72 6.71 14.53
CA LEU A 26 2.91 5.52 14.25
C LEU A 26 3.64 4.26 14.71
N ASP A 27 2.97 3.42 15.48
CA ASP A 27 3.53 2.16 15.99
C ASP A 27 2.94 0.98 15.21
N TYR A 28 3.80 0.22 14.51
CA TYR A 28 3.42 -0.97 13.75
C TYR A 28 4.32 -2.13 14.15
N ASN A 29 3.74 -3.29 14.43
CA ASN A 29 4.46 -4.50 14.76
C ASN A 29 5.20 -5.03 13.52
N PRO A 30 6.54 -5.09 13.55
CA PRO A 30 7.33 -5.52 12.41
C PRO A 30 7.11 -6.99 12.06
N GLU A 31 6.58 -7.82 12.96
CA GLU A 31 6.34 -9.25 12.70
C GLU A 31 5.15 -9.50 11.78
N ASN A 32 4.10 -8.67 11.84
CA ASN A 32 2.82 -8.94 11.16
C ASN A 32 2.12 -7.73 10.51
N GLU A 33 2.57 -6.49 10.74
CA GLU A 33 1.94 -5.27 10.19
C GLU A 33 2.78 -4.58 9.11
N ILE A 34 3.94 -5.14 8.73
CA ILE A 34 4.83 -4.57 7.72
C ILE A 34 5.13 -5.59 6.62
N LEU A 35 4.91 -5.19 5.37
CA LEU A 35 5.23 -5.94 4.15
C LEU A 35 6.24 -5.16 3.30
N VAL A 36 7.37 -5.77 2.98
CA VAL A 36 8.37 -5.19 2.06
C VAL A 36 7.95 -5.46 0.62
N THR A 37 7.91 -4.40 -0.19
CA THR A 37 7.61 -4.47 -1.63
C THR A 37 8.77 -3.95 -2.48
N ILE A 38 8.74 -4.25 -3.77
CA ILE A 38 9.56 -3.68 -4.84
C ILE A 38 9.02 -2.28 -5.20
N GLY A 39 9.18 -1.36 -4.24
CA GLY A 39 8.80 0.04 -4.38
C GLY A 39 7.32 0.33 -4.16
N ALA A 40 6.99 1.62 -4.22
CA ALA A 40 5.66 2.13 -3.88
C ALA A 40 4.57 1.71 -4.87
N THR A 41 4.92 1.52 -6.15
CA THR A 41 3.94 1.07 -7.18
C THR A 41 3.41 -0.32 -6.89
N GLU A 42 4.27 -1.28 -6.51
CA GLU A 42 3.81 -2.60 -6.09
C GLU A 42 3.02 -2.53 -4.78
N ALA A 43 3.44 -1.69 -3.82
CA ALA A 43 2.69 -1.50 -2.58
C ALA A 43 1.26 -1.00 -2.84
N LEU A 44 1.09 -0.03 -3.74
CA LEU A 44 -0.23 0.47 -4.14
C LEU A 44 -1.06 -0.62 -4.82
N SER A 45 -0.47 -1.37 -5.76
CA SER A 45 -1.16 -2.46 -6.43
C SER A 45 -1.62 -3.52 -5.42
N ALA A 46 -0.71 -4.04 -4.60
CA ALA A 46 -1.01 -5.08 -3.63
C ALA A 46 -2.09 -4.63 -2.62
N THR A 47 -2.02 -3.38 -2.16
CA THR A 47 -2.98 -2.83 -1.21
C THR A 47 -4.37 -2.70 -1.85
N LEU A 48 -4.47 -2.02 -2.99
CA LEU A 48 -5.76 -1.74 -3.61
C LEU A 48 -6.44 -3.01 -4.11
N THR A 49 -5.70 -3.97 -4.68
CA THR A 49 -6.28 -5.24 -5.10
C THR A 49 -6.67 -6.15 -3.92
N ALA A 50 -6.13 -5.91 -2.73
CA ALA A 50 -6.47 -6.69 -1.54
C ALA A 50 -7.72 -6.16 -0.82
N ILE A 51 -8.02 -4.86 -0.94
CA ILE A 51 -9.10 -4.22 -0.17
C ILE A 51 -10.33 -3.86 -1.01
N LEU A 52 -10.22 -3.82 -2.34
CA LEU A 52 -11.31 -3.43 -3.23
C LEU A 52 -11.99 -4.65 -3.86
N GLU A 53 -13.31 -4.56 -3.99
CA GLU A 53 -14.15 -5.48 -4.76
C GLU A 53 -14.84 -4.76 -5.93
N GLU A 54 -15.43 -5.54 -6.84
CA GLU A 54 -16.20 -5.00 -7.97
C GLU A 54 -17.38 -4.15 -7.47
N GLY A 55 -17.51 -2.93 -8.01
CA GLY A 55 -18.55 -1.98 -7.63
C GLY A 55 -18.24 -1.13 -6.39
N ASP A 56 -17.11 -1.34 -5.71
CA ASP A 56 -16.65 -0.45 -4.65
C ASP A 56 -16.38 0.96 -5.21
N LYS A 57 -16.55 1.99 -4.36
CA LYS A 57 -16.33 3.39 -4.76
C LYS A 57 -15.05 3.93 -4.16
N VAL A 58 -14.15 4.41 -5.02
CA VAL A 58 -12.88 5.02 -4.64
C VAL A 58 -12.96 6.52 -4.83
N LEU A 59 -12.89 7.26 -3.73
CA LEU A 59 -12.84 8.73 -3.73
C LEU A 59 -11.43 9.20 -4.15
N LEU A 60 -11.32 9.97 -5.23
CA LEU A 60 -10.02 10.41 -5.77
C LEU A 60 -9.97 11.94 -5.92
N PRO A 61 -9.16 12.66 -5.10
CA PRO A 61 -8.97 14.10 -5.24
C PRO A 61 -8.23 14.47 -6.54
N ALA A 62 -8.78 15.40 -7.33
CA ALA A 62 -8.19 15.79 -8.61
C ALA A 62 -7.41 17.13 -8.50
N PRO A 63 -6.18 17.24 -9.04
CA PRO A 63 -5.43 16.21 -9.78
C PRO A 63 -4.73 15.18 -8.87
N ALA A 64 -4.82 13.90 -9.24
CA ALA A 64 -4.21 12.78 -8.51
C ALA A 64 -2.96 12.22 -9.21
N TYR A 65 -2.22 11.37 -8.49
CA TYR A 65 -1.19 10.52 -9.12
C TYR A 65 -1.85 9.54 -10.11
N PRO A 66 -1.43 9.51 -11.39
CA PRO A 66 -2.11 8.72 -12.43
C PRO A 66 -2.01 7.20 -12.25
N GLY A 67 -1.18 6.71 -11.32
CA GLY A 67 -1.06 5.28 -11.05
C GLY A 67 -2.23 4.67 -10.26
N TYR A 68 -3.11 5.48 -9.67
CA TYR A 68 -4.28 4.97 -8.93
C TYR A 68 -5.36 4.42 -9.86
N GLU A 69 -5.75 5.20 -10.86
CA GLU A 69 -6.88 4.91 -11.74
C GLU A 69 -6.79 3.54 -12.46
N PRO A 70 -5.64 3.13 -13.03
CA PRO A 70 -5.53 1.83 -13.67
C PRO A 70 -5.79 0.65 -12.73
N ILE A 71 -5.43 0.77 -11.45
CA ILE A 71 -5.60 -0.31 -10.46
C ILE A 71 -7.06 -0.41 -10.03
N VAL A 72 -7.72 0.74 -9.79
CA VAL A 72 -9.14 0.80 -9.44
C VAL A 72 -10.01 0.22 -10.56
N ASN A 73 -9.71 0.59 -11.81
CA ASN A 73 -10.41 0.05 -12.98
C ASN A 73 -10.17 -1.46 -13.16
N LEU A 74 -8.95 -1.94 -12.87
CA LEU A 74 -8.60 -3.36 -13.00
C LEU A 74 -9.44 -4.26 -12.08
N VAL A 75 -9.79 -3.80 -10.89
CA VAL A 75 -10.60 -4.56 -9.91
C VAL A 75 -12.11 -4.34 -10.09
N GLY A 76 -12.53 -3.56 -11.08
CA GLY A 76 -13.95 -3.27 -11.34
C GLY A 76 -14.57 -2.28 -10.36
N ALA A 77 -13.77 -1.52 -9.63
CA ALA A 77 -14.24 -0.46 -8.74
C ALA A 77 -14.50 0.85 -9.52
N GLU A 78 -15.33 1.72 -8.97
CA GLU A 78 -15.76 2.99 -9.56
C GLU A 78 -15.00 4.16 -8.93
N ILE A 79 -14.40 5.00 -9.77
CA ILE A 79 -13.76 6.24 -9.31
C ILE A 79 -14.81 7.34 -9.15
N VAL A 80 -14.80 7.99 -8.00
CA VAL A 80 -15.58 9.21 -7.72
C VAL A 80 -14.59 10.35 -7.50
N GLU A 81 -14.47 11.23 -8.49
CA GLU A 81 -13.56 12.37 -8.41
C GLU A 81 -14.06 13.40 -7.39
N ILE A 82 -13.12 13.96 -6.62
CA ILE A 82 -13.36 15.06 -5.68
C ILE A 82 -12.56 16.27 -6.16
N ASP A 83 -13.25 17.38 -6.39
CA ASP A 83 -12.65 18.68 -6.71
C ASP A 83 -12.01 19.29 -5.46
N THR A 84 -10.77 19.81 -5.58
CA THR A 84 -9.98 20.37 -4.47
C THR A 84 -9.43 21.75 -4.77
#